data_AF-A0A452F6Z8-F1
#
_entry.id   AF-A0A452F6Z8-F1
#
_cell.length_a   1.000
_cell.length_b   1.000
_cell.length_c   1.000
_cell.angle_alpha   90.00
_cell.angle_beta   90.00
_cell.angle_gamma   90.00
#
_symmetry.space_group_name_H-M   'P 1'
#
loop_
_entity.id
_entity.type
_entity.pdbx_description
1 polymer ?
#
loop_
_entity_poly.entity_id
_entity_poly.type
_entity_poly.pdbx_seq_one_letter_code
_entity_poly.pdbx_strand_id
1 'polypeptide(L)'
;MATTLLQTSSSTFGGGSTRGGSLLAGGGGFGGGSLYGGGGSRTISASSARFVSSGSAGGYGGGFGGGAGSGGFGGGFGSGFGDFGGGDGGLLSGNEKITMQNLNDRLASYLEKVRALEEANADLEVKIRDWYQRQSPTSPERDYSPYFKTTEELRDKILAAAIDNSRVILEIDNARLAADDFRLKYENEMALRQSVEADISGLRRVLDELTLTKTDLEMQIESLNEELAYLKKNHEEEMKEFSNQLAGQVNVEMDAAPGVDLTRVLSEMREQYEAMAEKNRRDAEAWFFSKTEELNKEVASNTEMIQTSKSEITDLRRTIQGLEIELQSQLSMKAGLESTLAETECRYAAQLQQIQGLISSIEAQLSELRSEMEAQNQEYKMLLDIKTRLEQEIATYRSLLEGQDARQGLGCRGGVRASLGGGGGGKVRINVEESVDGKVVSSRKREI
;
A
#
# COMPACT_ATOMS: atom_id res chain seq x y z
N MET A 1 20.41 82.99 -53.73
CA MET A 1 19.47 83.87 -53.00
C MET A 1 18.67 83.01 -52.02
N ALA A 2 18.60 83.43 -50.76
CA ALA A 2 17.78 82.93 -49.62
C ALA A 2 17.95 81.43 -49.25
N THR A 3 18.69 81.01 -48.21
CA THR A 3 18.56 81.18 -46.74
C THR A 3 17.15 81.01 -46.17
N THR A 4 16.94 79.93 -45.41
CA THR A 4 16.24 79.98 -44.11
C THR A 4 16.66 78.79 -43.22
N LEU A 5 17.51 79.11 -42.25
CA LEU A 5 17.63 78.46 -40.96
C LEU A 5 16.33 78.65 -40.16
N LEU A 6 15.94 77.66 -39.35
CA LEU A 6 15.30 77.92 -38.08
C LEU A 6 15.75 76.89 -37.03
N GLN A 7 16.45 77.45 -36.07
CA GLN A 7 17.00 76.90 -34.84
C GLN A 7 16.13 77.43 -33.71
N THR A 8 15.72 76.58 -32.77
CA THR A 8 15.45 76.91 -31.35
C THR A 8 15.37 75.56 -30.60
N SER A 9 16.34 75.19 -29.75
CA SER A 9 16.58 75.69 -28.39
C SER A 9 15.33 75.52 -27.51
N SER A 10 15.30 75.00 -26.29
CA SER A 10 16.28 74.56 -25.29
C SER A 10 15.45 74.32 -24.02
N SER A 11 15.74 73.32 -23.19
CA SER A 11 15.97 73.52 -21.75
C SER A 11 16.02 72.21 -20.97
N THR A 12 17.12 72.12 -20.24
CA THR A 12 17.48 71.24 -19.14
C THR A 12 16.63 71.48 -17.90
N PHE A 13 16.42 70.43 -17.08
CA PHE A 13 16.79 70.34 -15.65
C PHE A 13 15.83 69.43 -14.87
N GLY A 14 16.37 68.58 -14.00
CA GLY A 14 15.62 67.98 -12.89
C GLY A 14 15.91 66.50 -12.66
N GLY A 15 16.99 66.20 -11.93
CA GLY A 15 17.25 64.87 -11.42
C GLY A 15 16.24 64.43 -10.36
N GLY A 16 16.10 63.12 -10.22
CA GLY A 16 15.28 62.49 -9.18
C GLY A 16 15.44 60.99 -9.21
N SER A 17 16.44 60.49 -8.48
CA SER A 17 16.64 59.07 -8.21
C SER A 17 15.64 58.60 -7.15
N THR A 18 14.83 57.59 -7.43
CA THR A 18 14.38 56.62 -6.44
C THR A 18 14.01 55.27 -7.06
N ARG A 19 14.61 54.25 -6.44
CA ARG A 19 14.47 52.80 -6.57
C ARG A 19 13.02 52.28 -6.65
N GLY A 20 12.88 51.15 -7.34
CA GLY A 20 12.12 50.01 -6.80
C GLY A 20 11.26 49.25 -7.80
N GLY A 21 11.55 47.95 -7.96
CA GLY A 21 10.52 46.94 -8.27
C GLY A 21 10.57 46.32 -9.66
N SER A 22 11.43 45.31 -9.81
CA SER A 22 11.37 44.29 -10.86
C SER A 22 10.14 43.41 -10.68
N LEU A 23 9.39 43.13 -11.76
CA LEU A 23 8.80 41.81 -12.05
C LEU A 23 8.68 41.66 -13.58
N LEU A 24 9.60 40.88 -14.13
CA LEU A 24 9.59 40.37 -15.49
C LEU A 24 8.51 39.29 -15.63
N ALA A 25 7.63 39.49 -16.61
CA ALA A 25 6.70 38.49 -17.11
C ALA A 25 7.22 37.98 -18.46
N GLY A 26 7.12 36.67 -18.67
CA GLY A 26 7.40 35.97 -19.93
C GLY A 26 8.13 34.65 -19.65
N GLY A 27 7.65 33.45 -19.99
CA GLY A 27 6.65 33.06 -20.99
C GLY A 27 7.34 32.21 -22.06
N GLY A 28 6.94 30.93 -22.19
CA GLY A 28 7.36 29.97 -23.25
C GLY A 28 8.41 28.96 -22.74
N GLY A 29 8.27 27.63 -22.84
CA GLY A 29 7.63 26.80 -23.89
C GLY A 29 8.52 26.81 -25.14
N PHE A 30 9.02 25.75 -25.77
CA PHE A 30 8.77 24.30 -25.78
C PHE A 30 9.85 23.65 -26.71
N GLY A 31 9.97 22.31 -26.72
CA GLY A 31 10.50 21.52 -27.84
C GLY A 31 11.39 20.35 -27.36
N GLY A 32 11.15 19.06 -27.65
CA GLY A 32 10.30 18.44 -28.66
C GLY A 32 11.14 17.52 -29.56
N GLY A 33 11.62 16.37 -29.03
CA GLY A 33 12.34 15.35 -29.79
C GLY A 33 11.47 14.13 -30.05
N SER A 34 11.00 13.97 -31.29
CA SER A 34 10.28 12.79 -31.79
C SER A 34 11.29 11.78 -32.35
N LEU A 35 11.22 10.52 -31.90
CA LEU A 35 11.75 9.38 -32.65
C LEU A 35 10.70 8.27 -32.74
N TYR A 36 10.30 8.00 -33.97
CA TYR A 36 9.52 6.85 -34.38
C TYR A 36 10.49 5.67 -34.60
N GLY A 37 10.19 4.50 -34.03
CA GLY A 37 11.06 3.33 -34.20
C GLY A 37 10.56 2.06 -33.53
N GLY A 38 9.61 1.37 -34.18
CA GLY A 38 9.60 -0.09 -34.30
C GLY A 38 9.42 -0.97 -33.04
N GLY A 39 8.20 -1.48 -32.87
CA GLY A 39 7.94 -2.92 -32.71
C GLY A 39 8.43 -3.61 -31.43
N GLY A 40 7.51 -3.83 -30.49
CA GLY A 40 7.74 -4.71 -29.36
C GLY A 40 6.57 -4.78 -28.40
N SER A 41 5.46 -5.39 -28.83
CA SER A 41 4.33 -5.71 -27.97
C SER A 41 4.77 -6.60 -26.80
N ARG A 42 4.91 -6.03 -25.62
CA ARG A 42 4.86 -6.75 -24.34
C ARG A 42 4.02 -5.95 -23.36
N THR A 43 2.74 -6.30 -23.33
CA THR A 43 1.81 -6.01 -22.25
C THR A 43 2.41 -6.49 -20.92
N ILE A 44 2.78 -5.56 -20.04
CA ILE A 44 3.02 -5.86 -18.63
C ILE A 44 1.72 -5.56 -17.89
N SER A 45 0.84 -6.57 -17.82
CA SER A 45 -0.21 -6.61 -16.81
C SER A 45 0.44 -6.87 -15.46
N ALA A 46 0.58 -5.83 -14.64
CA ALA A 46 0.85 -5.98 -13.22
C ALA A 46 -0.43 -6.50 -12.55
N SER A 47 -0.56 -7.82 -12.50
CA SER A 47 -1.57 -8.48 -11.67
C SER A 47 -1.05 -8.48 -10.24
N SER A 48 -1.67 -7.68 -9.37
CA SER A 48 -1.47 -7.75 -7.93
C SER A 48 -2.02 -9.08 -7.41
N ALA A 49 -1.18 -10.11 -7.39
CA ALA A 49 -1.45 -11.35 -6.69
C ALA A 49 -1.35 -11.09 -5.19
N ARG A 50 -2.51 -11.06 -4.52
CA ARG A 50 -2.64 -11.02 -3.08
C ARG A 50 -2.29 -12.42 -2.56
N PHE A 51 -1.10 -12.60 -2.01
CA PHE A 51 -0.78 -13.78 -1.22
C PHE A 51 -1.48 -13.63 0.14
N VAL A 52 -2.64 -14.28 0.26
CA VAL A 52 -3.32 -14.48 1.54
C VAL A 52 -2.93 -15.86 2.05
N SER A 53 -2.33 -15.88 3.22
CA SER A 53 -2.11 -17.07 4.04
C SER A 53 -3.45 -17.77 4.30
N SER A 54 -3.61 -19.01 3.82
CA SER A 54 -4.69 -19.89 4.24
C SER A 54 -4.08 -21.01 5.07
N GLY A 55 -4.31 -20.94 6.38
CA GLY A 55 -4.02 -22.01 7.32
C GLY A 55 -4.78 -23.28 6.95
N SER A 56 -4.07 -24.40 6.98
CA SER A 56 -4.60 -25.74 6.82
C SER A 56 -5.54 -26.11 7.97
N ALA A 57 -6.84 -25.99 7.74
CA ALA A 57 -7.86 -26.69 8.51
C ALA A 57 -8.31 -27.91 7.69
N GLY A 58 -7.85 -29.10 8.10
CA GLY A 58 -8.24 -30.37 7.50
C GLY A 58 -9.69 -30.71 7.86
N GLY A 59 -10.61 -30.45 6.93
CA GLY A 59 -11.97 -30.98 6.97
C GLY A 59 -12.02 -32.38 6.36
N TYR A 60 -12.30 -33.40 7.18
CA TYR A 60 -12.70 -34.72 6.71
C TYR A 60 -14.21 -34.71 6.45
N GLY A 61 -14.61 -34.33 5.24
CA GLY A 61 -15.95 -34.55 4.69
C GLY A 61 -15.92 -35.73 3.72
N GLY A 62 -16.20 -36.93 4.21
CA GLY A 62 -16.34 -38.14 3.39
C GLY A 62 -17.80 -38.40 3.07
N GLY A 63 -18.23 -38.04 1.87
CA GLY A 63 -19.47 -38.54 1.28
C GLY A 63 -19.28 -39.96 0.76
N PHE A 64 -20.17 -40.87 1.16
CA PHE A 64 -20.45 -42.09 0.40
C PHE A 64 -21.96 -42.26 0.33
N GLY A 65 -22.49 -42.14 -0.89
CA GLY A 65 -23.84 -42.53 -1.26
C GLY A 65 -23.85 -43.93 -1.87
N GLY A 66 -25.04 -44.56 -1.82
CA GLY A 66 -25.38 -45.84 -2.44
C GLY A 66 -25.42 -46.98 -1.40
N GLY A 67 -26.46 -47.78 -1.24
CA GLY A 67 -27.71 -47.99 -1.95
C GLY A 67 -28.32 -49.32 -1.46
N ALA A 68 -29.61 -49.54 -1.78
CA ALA A 68 -30.41 -50.75 -1.54
C ALA A 68 -30.75 -51.06 -0.05
N GLY A 69 -31.97 -51.41 0.36
CA GLY A 69 -33.05 -52.10 -0.35
C GLY A 69 -33.26 -53.49 0.29
N SER A 70 -34.54 -53.90 0.47
CA SER A 70 -35.04 -55.13 1.14
C SER A 70 -35.10 -55.06 2.67
N GLY A 71 -36.25 -55.21 3.34
CA GLY A 71 -37.24 -56.31 3.29
C GLY A 71 -37.00 -57.15 4.56
N GLY A 72 -37.82 -57.15 5.61
CA GLY A 72 -39.24 -57.50 5.64
C GLY A 72 -39.40 -59.00 5.94
N PHE A 73 -39.35 -59.41 7.21
CA PHE A 73 -39.84 -60.69 7.79
C PHE A 73 -39.90 -60.51 9.32
N GLY A 74 -40.96 -60.78 10.10
CA GLY A 74 -42.16 -61.58 9.86
C GLY A 74 -42.01 -62.99 10.46
N GLY A 75 -42.53 -63.22 11.67
CA GLY A 75 -42.68 -64.55 12.31
C GLY A 75 -42.32 -64.51 13.79
N GLY A 76 -43.19 -64.74 14.79
CA GLY A 76 -44.41 -65.54 14.80
C GLY A 76 -44.11 -66.93 15.36
N PHE A 77 -44.07 -67.08 16.70
CA PHE A 77 -44.11 -68.38 17.38
C PHE A 77 -45.10 -68.31 18.53
N GLY A 78 -46.37 -68.53 18.18
CA GLY A 78 -47.37 -69.09 19.09
C GLY A 78 -47.58 -70.54 18.69
N SER A 79 -47.32 -71.47 19.61
CA SER A 79 -47.74 -72.86 19.52
C SER A 79 -48.29 -73.27 20.87
N GLY A 80 -49.61 -73.45 20.91
CA GLY A 80 -50.28 -74.26 21.92
C GLY A 80 -50.35 -75.72 21.48
N PHE A 81 -50.49 -76.62 22.44
CA PHE A 81 -51.08 -77.97 22.39
C PHE A 81 -51.09 -78.42 23.86
N GLY A 82 -52.22 -78.68 24.51
CA GLY A 82 -53.21 -79.73 24.27
C GLY A 82 -53.15 -80.64 25.49
N ASP A 83 -54.04 -80.50 26.47
CA ASP A 83 -55.34 -81.18 26.55
C ASP A 83 -55.25 -82.72 26.41
N PHE A 84 -55.30 -83.39 27.57
CA PHE A 84 -55.82 -84.74 27.83
C PHE A 84 -56.49 -84.60 29.20
N GLY A 85 -57.82 -84.55 29.30
CA GLY A 85 -58.69 -85.74 29.32
C GLY A 85 -58.38 -86.60 30.54
N GLY A 86 -59.24 -86.84 31.53
CA GLY A 86 -60.66 -86.68 31.69
C GLY A 86 -61.11 -87.77 32.67
N GLY A 87 -61.85 -87.39 33.72
CA GLY A 87 -62.73 -88.24 34.54
C GLY A 87 -62.12 -89.46 35.26
N ASP A 88 -62.04 -89.42 36.59
CA ASP A 88 -63.04 -90.07 37.48
C ASP A 88 -62.66 -89.81 38.96
N GLY A 89 -63.67 -89.79 39.82
CA GLY A 89 -63.66 -89.16 41.14
C GLY A 89 -62.69 -89.73 42.17
N GLY A 90 -62.17 -88.85 43.03
CA GLY A 90 -61.37 -89.27 44.18
C GLY A 90 -60.64 -88.15 44.91
N LEU A 91 -61.39 -87.36 45.68
CA LEU A 91 -60.95 -86.95 47.02
C LEU A 91 -59.72 -86.02 47.14
N LEU A 92 -59.90 -84.73 46.79
CA LEU A 92 -59.55 -83.50 47.54
C LEU A 92 -58.44 -83.52 48.64
N SER A 93 -57.33 -84.25 48.45
CA SER A 93 -56.16 -84.27 49.35
C SER A 93 -54.80 -84.26 48.62
N GLY A 94 -54.78 -84.17 47.29
CA GLY A 94 -53.57 -84.18 46.45
C GLY A 94 -53.09 -82.80 45.97
N ASN A 95 -53.94 -81.76 46.04
CA ASN A 95 -53.64 -80.46 45.45
C ASN A 95 -52.53 -79.71 46.20
N GLU A 96 -52.51 -79.76 47.54
CA GLU A 96 -51.54 -79.01 48.37
C GLU A 96 -50.11 -79.55 48.21
N LYS A 97 -49.97 -80.88 48.06
CA LYS A 97 -48.67 -81.53 47.87
C LYS A 97 -48.08 -81.24 46.48
N ILE A 98 -48.92 -81.22 45.44
CA ILE A 98 -48.51 -80.87 44.07
C ILE A 98 -48.17 -79.37 43.97
N THR A 99 -48.89 -78.50 44.69
CA THR A 99 -48.53 -77.07 44.76
C THR A 99 -47.23 -76.84 45.53
N MET A 100 -46.98 -77.57 46.62
CA MET A 100 -45.71 -77.51 47.35
C MET A 100 -44.54 -78.07 46.54
N GLN A 101 -44.78 -79.11 45.74
CA GLN A 101 -43.78 -79.65 44.83
C GLN A 101 -43.46 -78.65 43.70
N ASN A 102 -44.45 -78.02 43.09
CA ASN A 102 -44.23 -76.96 42.09
C ASN A 102 -43.49 -75.74 42.67
N LEU A 103 -43.77 -75.36 43.93
CA LEU A 103 -43.01 -74.29 44.59
C LEU A 103 -41.56 -74.71 44.85
N ASN A 104 -41.33 -75.93 45.29
CA ASN A 104 -39.98 -76.47 45.50
C ASN A 104 -39.21 -76.61 44.18
N ASP A 105 -39.85 -77.07 43.11
CA ASP A 105 -39.24 -77.16 41.78
C ASP A 105 -38.90 -75.77 41.23
N ARG A 106 -39.77 -74.79 41.49
CA ARG A 106 -39.52 -73.39 41.14
C ARG A 106 -38.39 -72.80 41.99
N LEU A 107 -38.33 -73.09 43.28
CA LEU A 107 -37.23 -72.67 44.17
C LEU A 107 -35.91 -73.34 43.77
N ALA A 108 -35.93 -74.61 43.40
CA ALA A 108 -34.77 -75.31 42.85
C ALA A 108 -34.30 -74.63 41.54
N SER A 109 -35.22 -74.29 40.63
CA SER A 109 -34.89 -73.56 39.40
C SER A 109 -34.34 -72.15 39.67
N TYR A 110 -34.83 -71.46 40.71
CA TYR A 110 -34.29 -70.17 41.14
C TYR A 110 -32.89 -70.33 41.75
N LEU A 111 -32.65 -71.35 42.57
CA LEU A 111 -31.32 -71.64 43.13
C LEU A 111 -30.32 -72.03 42.05
N GLU A 112 -30.73 -72.82 41.06
CA GLU A 112 -29.93 -73.15 39.87
C GLU A 112 -29.57 -71.89 39.08
N LYS A 113 -30.55 -70.99 38.88
CA LYS A 113 -30.34 -69.72 38.18
C LYS A 113 -29.44 -68.75 38.96
N VAL A 114 -29.55 -68.70 40.28
CA VAL A 114 -28.66 -67.90 41.13
C VAL A 114 -27.24 -68.43 41.04
N ARG A 115 -27.02 -69.75 41.11
CA ARG A 115 -25.69 -70.35 40.93
C ARG A 115 -25.09 -70.05 39.55
N ALA A 116 -25.88 -70.17 38.48
CA ALA A 116 -25.42 -69.86 37.13
C ALA A 116 -25.06 -68.36 36.97
N LEU A 117 -25.79 -67.46 37.64
CA LEU A 117 -25.48 -66.03 37.64
C LEU A 117 -24.25 -65.70 38.49
N GLU A 118 -24.05 -66.38 39.62
CA GLU A 118 -22.85 -66.26 40.44
C GLU A 118 -21.60 -66.71 39.69
N GLU A 119 -21.67 -67.84 38.97
CA GLU A 119 -20.58 -68.34 38.12
C GLU A 119 -20.27 -67.37 36.97
N ALA A 120 -21.31 -66.87 36.27
CA ALA A 120 -21.14 -65.88 35.22
C ALA A 120 -20.55 -64.55 35.73
N ASN A 121 -20.92 -64.11 36.94
CA ASN A 121 -20.32 -62.93 37.56
C ASN A 121 -18.85 -63.16 37.92
N ALA A 122 -18.49 -64.32 38.46
CA ALA A 122 -17.10 -64.66 38.77
C ALA A 122 -16.23 -64.64 37.49
N ASP A 123 -16.74 -65.19 36.39
CA ASP A 123 -16.07 -65.16 35.08
C ASP A 123 -15.90 -63.73 34.53
N LEU A 124 -16.92 -62.88 34.68
CA LEU A 124 -16.85 -61.48 34.26
C LEU A 124 -15.85 -60.68 35.10
N GLU A 125 -15.79 -60.91 36.41
CA GLU A 125 -14.80 -60.27 37.28
C GLU A 125 -13.36 -60.65 36.90
N VAL A 126 -13.12 -61.92 36.57
CA VAL A 126 -11.80 -62.38 36.10
C VAL A 126 -11.45 -61.70 34.78
N LYS A 127 -12.39 -61.62 33.82
CA LYS A 127 -12.16 -60.92 32.54
C LYS A 127 -11.89 -59.43 32.73
N ILE A 128 -12.57 -58.77 33.65
CA ILE A 128 -12.34 -57.36 33.99
C ILE A 128 -10.94 -57.19 34.58
N ARG A 129 -10.53 -58.05 35.53
CA ARG A 129 -9.18 -58.03 36.11
C ARG A 129 -8.11 -58.24 35.06
N ASP A 130 -8.27 -59.22 34.18
CA ASP A 130 -7.35 -59.49 33.08
C ASP A 130 -7.27 -58.31 32.09
N TRP A 131 -8.40 -57.67 31.80
CA TRP A 131 -8.44 -56.49 30.93
C TRP A 131 -7.70 -55.31 31.56
N TYR A 132 -7.91 -55.03 32.84
CA TYR A 132 -7.17 -54.00 33.57
C TYR A 132 -5.68 -54.30 33.67
N GLN A 133 -5.30 -55.56 33.83
CA GLN A 133 -3.88 -55.94 33.90
C GLN A 133 -3.18 -55.81 32.54
N ARG A 134 -3.89 -56.07 31.44
CA ARG A 134 -3.41 -55.85 30.06
C ARG A 134 -3.41 -54.37 29.65
N GLN A 135 -4.31 -53.57 30.21
CA GLN A 135 -4.42 -52.12 29.99
C GLN A 135 -3.56 -51.30 30.96
N SER A 136 -3.09 -51.90 32.05
CA SER A 136 -2.12 -51.28 32.94
C SER A 136 -0.88 -50.92 32.09
N PRO A 137 -0.50 -49.64 32.02
CA PRO A 137 0.42 -49.15 30.99
C PRO A 137 1.82 -49.69 31.24
N THR A 138 2.07 -50.87 30.68
CA THR A 138 3.41 -51.47 30.53
C THR A 138 3.96 -51.13 29.14
N SER A 139 3.32 -50.20 28.41
CA SER A 139 3.97 -49.48 27.33
C SER A 139 4.93 -48.48 27.97
N PRO A 140 6.25 -48.53 27.72
CA PRO A 140 7.14 -47.49 28.19
C PRO A 140 6.59 -46.14 27.72
N GLU A 141 6.44 -45.19 28.63
CA GLU A 141 6.12 -43.80 28.28
C GLU A 141 7.04 -43.43 27.11
N ARG A 142 6.46 -43.12 25.96
CA ARG A 142 7.25 -42.78 24.77
C ARG A 142 8.00 -41.50 25.13
N ASP A 143 9.31 -41.60 25.32
CA ASP A 143 10.13 -40.46 25.72
C ASP A 143 10.14 -39.39 24.61
N TYR A 144 9.28 -38.39 24.74
CA TYR A 144 9.19 -37.26 23.79
C TYR A 144 10.26 -36.18 24.02
N SER A 145 11.09 -36.34 25.05
CA SER A 145 12.17 -35.42 25.43
C SER A 145 13.08 -34.97 24.27
N PRO A 146 13.53 -35.87 23.36
CA PRO A 146 14.35 -35.46 22.21
C PRO A 146 13.62 -34.53 21.22
N TYR A 147 12.30 -34.70 21.06
CA TYR A 147 11.52 -33.86 20.15
C TYR A 147 11.38 -32.43 20.67
N PHE A 148 11.28 -32.23 21.98
CA PHE A 148 11.27 -30.91 22.59
C PHE A 148 12.57 -30.15 22.29
N LYS A 149 13.72 -30.82 22.44
CA LYS A 149 15.02 -30.22 22.10
C LYS A 149 15.11 -29.84 20.62
N THR A 150 14.69 -30.72 19.71
CA THR A 150 14.68 -30.38 18.27
C THR A 150 13.71 -29.24 17.94
N THR A 151 12.59 -29.15 18.67
CA THR A 151 11.59 -28.08 18.48
C THR A 151 12.14 -26.73 18.96
N GLU A 152 12.86 -26.73 20.07
CA GLU A 152 13.56 -25.55 20.60
C GLU A 152 14.66 -25.08 19.62
N GLU A 153 15.52 -25.99 19.15
CA GLU A 153 16.54 -25.67 18.15
C GLU A 153 15.95 -25.11 16.85
N LEU A 154 14.80 -25.61 16.41
CA LEU A 154 14.10 -25.08 15.24
C LEU A 154 13.51 -23.69 15.49
N ARG A 155 12.95 -23.45 16.69
CA ARG A 155 12.45 -22.13 17.08
C ARG A 155 13.58 -21.10 17.11
N ASP A 156 14.72 -21.45 17.68
CA ASP A 156 15.89 -20.57 17.72
C ASP A 156 16.39 -20.22 16.31
N LYS A 157 16.44 -21.21 15.41
CA LYS A 157 16.80 -20.97 14.00
C LYS A 157 15.81 -20.06 13.29
N ILE A 158 14.50 -20.22 13.54
CA ILE A 158 13.47 -19.35 12.97
C ILE A 158 13.64 -17.92 13.48
N LEU A 159 13.90 -17.73 14.78
CA LEU A 159 14.12 -16.41 15.37
C LEU A 159 15.39 -15.76 14.82
N ALA A 160 16.49 -16.50 14.73
CA ALA A 160 17.73 -16.01 14.13
C ALA A 160 17.51 -15.59 12.66
N ALA A 161 16.84 -16.43 11.87
CA ALA A 161 16.52 -16.13 10.49
C ALA A 161 15.57 -14.91 10.35
N ALA A 162 14.64 -14.72 11.28
CA ALA A 162 13.75 -13.55 11.29
C ALA A 162 14.50 -12.25 11.62
N ILE A 163 15.48 -12.30 12.54
CA ILE A 163 16.36 -11.18 12.85
C ILE A 163 17.24 -10.84 11.65
N ASP A 164 17.87 -11.85 11.04
CA ASP A 164 18.70 -11.67 9.85
C ASP A 164 17.90 -11.12 8.67
N ASN A 165 16.68 -11.61 8.45
CA ASN A 165 15.78 -11.09 7.42
C ASN A 165 15.44 -9.60 7.68
N SER A 166 15.13 -9.24 8.93
CA SER A 166 14.86 -7.86 9.31
C SER A 166 16.09 -6.97 9.08
N ARG A 167 17.29 -7.44 9.41
CA ARG A 167 18.55 -6.74 9.14
C ARG A 167 18.76 -6.51 7.64
N VAL A 168 18.57 -7.54 6.82
CA VAL A 168 18.71 -7.43 5.35
C VAL A 168 17.71 -6.43 4.78
N ILE A 169 16.47 -6.41 5.28
CA ILE A 169 15.46 -5.42 4.88
C ILE A 169 15.93 -4.00 5.18
N LEU A 170 16.47 -3.75 6.38
CA LEU A 170 17.01 -2.44 6.74
C LEU A 170 18.19 -2.03 5.86
N GLU A 171 19.09 -2.97 5.53
CA GLU A 171 20.21 -2.72 4.61
C GLU A 171 19.71 -2.39 3.19
N ILE A 172 18.66 -3.07 2.71
CA ILE A 172 18.01 -2.78 1.43
C ILE A 172 17.38 -1.39 1.43
N ASP A 173 16.64 -1.04 2.48
CA ASP A 173 15.99 0.26 2.58
C ASP A 173 17.02 1.40 2.67
N ASN A 174 18.11 1.19 3.42
CA ASN A 174 19.23 2.12 3.46
C ASN A 174 19.88 2.31 2.08
N ALA A 175 20.18 1.20 1.38
CA ALA A 175 20.76 1.24 0.04
C ALA A 175 19.83 1.94 -0.97
N ARG A 176 18.51 1.74 -0.86
CA ARG A 176 17.50 2.45 -1.68
C ARG A 176 17.48 3.94 -1.41
N LEU A 177 17.44 4.34 -0.14
CA LEU A 177 17.48 5.75 0.25
C LEU A 177 18.77 6.44 -0.23
N ALA A 178 19.92 5.75 -0.12
CA ALA A 178 21.18 6.27 -0.63
C ALA A 178 21.17 6.39 -2.17
N ALA A 179 20.61 5.41 -2.88
CA ALA A 179 20.49 5.47 -4.33
C ALA A 179 19.58 6.62 -4.78
N ASP A 180 18.45 6.85 -4.09
CA ASP A 180 17.55 7.97 -4.38
C ASP A 180 18.19 9.33 -4.09
N ASP A 181 18.97 9.45 -3.01
CA ASP A 181 19.74 10.66 -2.70
C ASP A 181 20.78 10.96 -3.79
N PHE A 182 21.52 9.95 -4.27
CA PHE A 182 22.43 10.11 -5.39
C PHE A 182 21.71 10.44 -6.70
N ARG A 183 20.54 9.85 -6.96
CA ARG A 183 19.73 10.16 -8.13
C ARG A 183 19.29 11.63 -8.13
N LEU A 184 18.76 12.12 -7.01
CA LEU A 184 18.37 13.53 -6.86
C LEU A 184 19.57 14.47 -7.02
N LYS A 185 20.72 14.13 -6.42
CA LYS A 185 21.95 14.92 -6.58
C LYS A 185 22.42 14.97 -8.03
N TYR A 186 22.36 13.84 -8.73
CA TYR A 186 22.70 13.76 -10.15
C TYR A 186 21.75 14.58 -11.02
N GLU A 187 20.44 14.49 -10.77
CA GLU A 187 19.43 15.28 -11.51
C GLU A 187 19.63 16.80 -11.30
N ASN A 188 19.91 17.22 -10.06
CA ASN A 188 20.21 18.62 -9.75
C ASN A 188 21.50 19.10 -10.42
N GLU A 189 22.58 18.31 -10.36
CA GLU A 189 23.86 18.65 -11.00
C GLU A 189 23.72 18.69 -12.53
N MET A 190 22.96 17.76 -13.11
CA MET A 190 22.66 17.75 -14.54
C MET A 190 21.89 19.00 -14.96
N ALA A 191 20.88 19.41 -14.20
CA ALA A 191 20.12 20.63 -14.45
C ALA A 191 20.99 21.89 -14.37
N LEU A 192 21.85 21.97 -13.34
CA LEU A 192 22.84 23.06 -13.20
C LEU A 192 23.81 23.08 -14.39
N ARG A 193 24.34 21.92 -14.79
CA ARG A 193 25.22 21.79 -15.94
C ARG A 193 24.54 22.27 -17.22
N GLN A 194 23.31 21.85 -17.49
CA GLN A 194 22.54 22.28 -18.66
C GLN A 194 22.32 23.80 -18.66
N SER A 195 22.01 24.40 -17.50
CA SER A 195 21.89 25.85 -17.37
C SER A 195 23.20 26.56 -17.71
N VAL A 196 24.33 26.08 -17.19
CA VAL A 196 25.65 26.65 -17.47
C VAL A 196 26.04 26.45 -18.94
N GLU A 197 25.72 25.32 -19.56
CA GLU A 197 25.95 25.09 -20.99
C GLU A 197 25.11 26.03 -21.87
N ALA A 198 23.87 26.32 -21.47
CA ALA A 198 23.03 27.33 -22.12
C ALA A 198 23.62 28.73 -22.00
N ASP A 199 24.10 29.12 -20.80
CA ASP A 199 24.76 30.40 -20.56
C ASP A 199 26.05 30.54 -21.39
N ILE A 200 26.88 29.50 -21.45
CA ILE A 200 28.10 29.49 -22.28
C ILE A 200 27.75 29.67 -23.76
N SER A 201 26.71 28.98 -24.24
CA SER A 201 26.24 29.11 -25.62
C SER A 201 25.71 30.51 -25.90
N GLY A 202 24.99 31.12 -24.96
CA GLY A 202 24.54 32.50 -25.02
C GLY A 202 25.70 33.50 -25.05
N LEU A 203 26.70 33.33 -24.18
CA LEU A 203 27.90 34.17 -24.15
C LEU A 203 28.72 34.07 -25.44
N ARG A 204 28.81 32.88 -26.06
CA ARG A 204 29.43 32.72 -27.37
C ARG A 204 28.69 33.53 -28.44
N ARG A 205 27.35 33.47 -28.46
CA ARG A 205 26.55 34.28 -29.39
C ARG A 205 26.76 35.78 -29.20
N VAL A 206 26.84 36.24 -27.95
CA VAL A 206 27.15 37.65 -27.63
C VAL A 206 28.56 38.03 -28.07
N LEU A 207 29.55 37.15 -27.90
CA LEU A 207 30.90 37.38 -28.40
C LEU A 207 30.93 37.53 -29.92
N ASP A 208 30.21 36.65 -30.65
CA ASP A 208 30.11 36.71 -32.11
C ASP A 208 29.45 38.02 -32.58
N GLU A 209 28.37 38.43 -31.92
CA GLU A 209 27.68 39.71 -32.18
C GLU A 209 28.59 40.93 -31.90
N LEU A 210 29.32 40.90 -30.78
CA LEU A 210 30.28 41.96 -30.43
C LEU A 210 31.46 41.99 -31.41
N THR A 211 31.90 40.83 -31.91
CA THR A 211 32.92 40.75 -32.96
C THR A 211 32.43 41.37 -34.27
N LEU A 212 31.19 41.08 -34.69
CA LEU A 212 30.60 41.69 -35.88
C LEU A 212 30.46 43.21 -35.76
N THR A 213 29.92 43.70 -34.64
CA THR A 213 29.80 45.16 -34.40
C THR A 213 31.17 45.85 -34.34
N LYS A 214 32.18 45.19 -33.76
CA LYS A 214 33.56 45.70 -33.78
C LYS A 214 34.07 45.83 -35.21
N THR A 215 33.90 44.81 -36.06
CA THR A 215 34.34 44.87 -37.46
C THR A 215 33.59 45.92 -38.27
N ASP A 216 32.30 46.14 -38.01
CA ASP A 216 31.51 47.19 -38.65
C ASP A 216 32.03 48.59 -38.26
N LEU A 217 32.30 48.82 -36.97
CA LEU A 217 32.89 50.07 -36.50
C LEU A 217 34.31 50.29 -37.03
N GLU A 218 35.13 49.24 -37.13
CA GLU A 218 36.46 49.29 -37.76
C GLU A 218 36.36 49.70 -39.24
N MET A 219 35.39 49.15 -39.98
CA MET A 219 35.14 49.53 -41.37
C MET A 219 34.68 50.99 -41.51
N GLN A 220 33.81 51.48 -40.61
CA GLN A 220 33.40 52.88 -40.57
C GLN A 220 34.56 53.83 -40.25
N ILE A 221 35.46 53.42 -39.36
CA ILE A 221 36.68 54.21 -39.05
C ILE A 221 37.58 54.28 -40.28
N GLU A 222 37.78 53.17 -40.99
CA GLU A 222 38.62 53.15 -42.19
C GLU A 222 38.01 54.00 -43.30
N SER A 223 36.69 53.91 -43.54
CA SER A 223 36.02 54.74 -44.55
C SER A 223 36.13 56.23 -44.23
N LEU A 224 35.98 56.62 -42.96
CA LEU A 224 36.16 58.01 -42.52
C LEU A 224 37.63 58.47 -42.66
N ASN A 225 38.60 57.59 -42.41
CA ASN A 225 40.02 57.90 -42.64
C ASN A 225 40.33 58.09 -44.13
N GLU A 226 39.77 57.26 -45.00
CA GLU A 226 39.86 57.40 -46.46
C GLU A 226 39.25 58.71 -46.94
N GLU A 227 38.05 59.07 -46.45
CA GLU A 227 37.42 60.36 -46.73
C GLU A 227 38.30 61.54 -46.28
N LEU A 228 38.86 61.48 -45.07
CA LEU A 228 39.75 62.52 -44.54
C LEU A 228 41.02 62.65 -45.40
N ALA A 229 41.62 61.53 -45.80
CA ALA A 229 42.77 61.50 -46.68
C ALA A 229 42.44 62.09 -48.06
N TYR A 230 41.28 61.73 -48.62
CA TYR A 230 40.77 62.27 -49.88
C TYR A 230 40.59 63.79 -49.81
N LEU A 231 39.92 64.32 -48.77
CA LEU A 231 39.74 65.76 -48.58
C LEU A 231 41.08 66.50 -48.43
N LYS A 232 42.03 65.93 -47.67
CA LYS A 232 43.38 66.52 -47.52
C LYS A 232 44.12 66.59 -48.85
N LYS A 233 44.09 65.50 -49.62
CA LYS A 233 44.72 65.44 -50.95
C LYS A 233 44.09 66.46 -51.90
N ASN A 234 42.76 66.53 -51.94
CA ASN A 234 42.05 67.51 -52.77
C ASN A 234 42.42 68.95 -52.38
N HIS A 235 42.47 69.27 -51.08
CA HIS A 235 42.90 70.58 -50.62
C HIS A 235 44.36 70.88 -50.99
N GLU A 236 45.27 69.91 -50.89
CA GLU A 236 46.67 70.09 -51.28
C GLU A 236 46.81 70.31 -52.80
N GLU A 237 46.02 69.62 -53.61
CA GLU A 237 45.94 69.81 -55.06
C GLU A 237 45.39 71.19 -55.41
N GLU A 238 44.28 71.62 -54.81
CA GLU A 238 43.73 72.97 -54.98
C GLU A 238 44.72 74.06 -54.57
N MET A 239 45.44 73.89 -53.45
CA MET A 239 46.46 74.84 -53.00
C MET A 239 47.67 74.87 -53.94
N LYS A 240 48.06 73.72 -54.51
CA LYS A 240 49.09 73.67 -55.57
C LYS A 240 48.60 74.37 -56.84
N GLU A 241 47.35 74.18 -57.24
CA GLU A 241 46.76 74.89 -58.38
C GLU A 241 46.72 76.41 -58.14
N PHE A 242 46.27 76.88 -56.98
CA PHE A 242 46.30 78.30 -56.62
C PHE A 242 47.73 78.85 -56.54
N SER A 243 48.68 78.07 -56.01
CA SER A 243 50.11 78.46 -55.99
C SER A 243 50.71 78.51 -57.41
N ASN A 244 50.32 77.59 -58.30
CA ASN A 244 50.73 77.59 -59.70
C ASN A 244 50.09 78.76 -60.46
N GLN A 245 48.85 79.12 -60.14
CA GLN A 245 48.18 80.33 -60.64
C GLN A 245 48.87 81.62 -60.15
N LEU A 246 49.45 81.62 -58.95
CA LEU A 246 50.25 82.75 -58.44
C LEU A 246 51.70 82.78 -58.98
N ALA A 247 52.27 81.64 -59.39
CA ALA A 247 53.64 81.54 -59.91
C ALA A 247 53.75 81.65 -61.45
N GLY A 248 52.62 81.66 -62.17
CA GLY A 248 52.55 81.67 -63.62
C GLY A 248 52.24 83.04 -64.22
N GLN A 249 53.17 84.00 -64.14
CA GLN A 249 53.20 85.10 -65.11
C GLN A 249 54.24 84.76 -66.19
N VAL A 250 53.90 83.85 -67.11
CA VAL A 250 54.74 83.57 -68.29
C VAL A 250 53.87 83.45 -69.54
N ASN A 251 54.19 84.34 -70.48
CA ASN A 251 53.77 84.43 -71.86
C ASN A 251 53.87 83.07 -72.58
N VAL A 252 52.74 82.55 -73.08
CA VAL A 252 52.72 81.39 -73.98
C VAL A 252 52.52 81.92 -75.40
N GLU A 253 53.62 82.01 -76.14
CA GLU A 253 53.59 82.18 -77.58
C GLU A 253 53.04 80.91 -78.23
N MET A 254 52.11 81.18 -79.13
CA MET A 254 51.40 80.28 -80.01
C MET A 254 52.38 79.60 -80.98
N ASP A 255 52.48 78.26 -80.92
CA ASP A 255 52.92 77.46 -82.06
C ASP A 255 51.79 76.48 -82.44
N ALA A 256 51.17 76.76 -83.58
CA ALA A 256 50.03 76.04 -84.11
C ALA A 256 50.54 74.81 -84.89
N ALA A 257 50.74 73.71 -84.17
CA ALA A 257 50.85 72.39 -84.78
C ALA A 257 49.46 71.96 -85.36
N PRO A 258 49.44 71.18 -86.45
CA PRO A 258 48.37 71.18 -87.45
C PRO A 258 47.02 70.71 -86.91
N GLY A 259 45.96 71.35 -87.41
CA GLY A 259 44.57 71.22 -86.96
C GLY A 259 44.16 69.79 -86.65
N VAL A 260 43.98 69.51 -85.35
CA VAL A 260 43.27 68.33 -84.88
C VAL A 260 41.83 68.45 -85.37
N ASP A 261 41.37 67.45 -86.10
CA ASP A 261 40.01 67.37 -86.62
C ASP A 261 39.00 67.41 -85.45
N LEU A 262 38.48 68.60 -85.18
CA LEU A 262 37.59 68.89 -84.06
C LEU A 262 36.32 68.03 -84.13
N THR A 263 35.90 67.66 -85.34
CA THR A 263 34.78 66.76 -85.60
C THR A 263 35.05 65.38 -85.02
N ARG A 264 36.28 64.86 -85.18
CA ARG A 264 36.71 63.57 -84.64
C ARG A 264 36.77 63.61 -83.11
N VAL A 265 37.30 64.68 -82.51
CA VAL A 265 37.38 64.80 -81.05
C VAL A 265 35.99 64.96 -80.42
N LEU A 266 35.10 65.72 -81.06
CA LEU A 266 33.71 65.85 -80.60
C LEU A 266 32.93 64.55 -80.76
N SER A 267 33.15 63.77 -81.83
CA SER A 267 32.54 62.44 -81.96
C SER A 267 33.08 61.45 -80.92
N GLU A 268 34.40 61.47 -80.67
CA GLU A 268 35.05 60.61 -79.68
C GLU A 268 34.59 60.94 -78.25
N MET A 269 34.43 62.23 -77.92
CA MET A 269 33.78 62.69 -76.68
C MET A 269 32.34 62.20 -76.55
N ARG A 270 31.55 62.31 -77.63
CA ARG A 270 30.14 61.87 -77.63
C ARG A 270 30.04 60.36 -77.43
N GLU A 271 30.90 59.59 -78.09
CA GLU A 271 30.97 58.14 -77.96
C GLU A 271 31.43 57.71 -76.55
N GLN A 272 32.36 58.45 -75.92
CA GLN A 272 32.75 58.24 -74.52
C GLN A 272 31.60 58.52 -73.55
N TYR A 273 30.84 59.61 -73.75
CA TYR A 273 29.67 59.92 -72.93
C TYR A 273 28.53 58.91 -73.11
N GLU A 274 28.28 58.48 -74.34
CA GLU A 274 27.27 57.48 -74.67
C GLU A 274 27.65 56.11 -74.10
N ALA A 275 28.92 55.72 -74.18
CA ALA A 275 29.46 54.53 -73.53
C ALA A 275 29.37 54.62 -71.99
N MET A 276 29.65 55.77 -71.40
CA MET A 276 29.56 55.98 -69.95
C MET A 276 28.10 55.95 -69.46
N ALA A 277 27.18 56.58 -70.20
CA ALA A 277 25.75 56.55 -69.89
C ALA A 277 25.17 55.14 -70.02
N GLU A 278 25.55 54.41 -71.07
CA GLU A 278 25.13 53.03 -71.29
C GLU A 278 25.73 52.07 -70.24
N LYS A 279 26.98 52.29 -69.83
CA LYS A 279 27.61 51.56 -68.72
C LYS A 279 26.88 51.84 -67.41
N ASN A 280 26.62 53.09 -67.08
CA ASN A 280 25.88 53.48 -65.87
C ASN A 280 24.48 52.86 -65.85
N ARG A 281 23.77 52.87 -66.99
CA ARG A 281 22.46 52.20 -67.12
C ARG A 281 22.54 50.70 -66.83
N ARG A 282 23.52 49.99 -67.40
CA ARG A 282 23.71 48.55 -67.13
C ARG A 282 24.11 48.28 -65.68
N ASP A 283 24.99 49.09 -65.11
CA ASP A 283 25.43 48.94 -63.73
C ASP A 283 24.26 49.18 -62.76
N ALA A 284 23.39 50.17 -63.04
CA ALA A 284 22.17 50.41 -62.28
C ALA A 284 21.18 49.25 -62.41
N GLU A 285 20.91 48.76 -63.64
CA GLU A 285 20.04 47.60 -63.86
C GLU A 285 20.57 46.36 -63.14
N ALA A 286 21.86 46.05 -63.26
CA ALA A 286 22.50 44.93 -62.57
C ALA A 286 22.41 45.07 -61.04
N TRP A 287 22.62 46.27 -60.51
CA TRP A 287 22.47 46.55 -59.08
C TRP A 287 21.03 46.34 -58.61
N PHE A 288 20.03 46.83 -59.36
CA PHE A 288 18.62 46.62 -59.05
C PHE A 288 18.24 45.14 -59.10
N PHE A 289 18.70 44.40 -60.11
CA PHE A 289 18.46 42.96 -60.19
C PHE A 289 19.09 42.21 -59.02
N SER A 290 20.36 42.52 -58.70
CA SER A 290 21.05 41.91 -57.56
C SER A 290 20.32 42.18 -56.25
N LYS A 291 19.87 43.42 -56.02
CA LYS A 291 19.17 43.78 -54.78
C LYS A 291 17.77 43.18 -54.70
N THR A 292 17.07 43.08 -55.83
CA THR A 292 15.76 42.42 -55.92
C THR A 292 15.89 40.91 -55.68
N GLU A 293 16.93 40.27 -56.23
CA GLU A 293 17.19 38.85 -56.01
C GLU A 293 17.53 38.56 -54.55
N GLU A 294 18.35 39.39 -53.92
CA GLU A 294 18.68 39.28 -52.49
C GLU A 294 17.43 39.45 -51.61
N LEU A 295 16.62 40.49 -51.88
CA LEU A 295 15.36 40.70 -51.16
C LEU A 295 14.40 39.52 -51.35
N ASN A 296 14.31 38.96 -52.56
CA ASN A 296 13.47 37.80 -52.83
C ASN A 296 13.95 36.54 -52.10
N LYS A 297 15.28 36.32 -52.00
CA LYS A 297 15.87 35.25 -51.20
C LYS A 297 15.55 35.42 -49.71
N GLU A 298 15.67 36.63 -49.19
CA GLU A 298 15.35 36.94 -47.79
C GLU A 298 13.86 36.74 -47.49
N VAL A 299 12.98 37.21 -48.38
CA VAL A 299 11.53 37.00 -48.25
C VAL A 299 11.17 35.51 -48.30
N ALA A 300 11.80 34.73 -49.18
CA ALA A 300 11.59 33.29 -49.24
C ALA A 300 12.04 32.60 -47.94
N SER A 301 13.24 32.91 -47.45
CA SER A 301 13.77 32.39 -46.18
C SER A 301 12.89 32.76 -44.99
N ASN A 302 12.49 34.04 -44.87
CA ASN A 302 11.59 34.49 -43.81
C ASN A 302 10.22 33.80 -43.91
N THR A 303 9.69 33.58 -45.12
CA THR A 303 8.42 32.86 -45.31
C THR A 303 8.55 31.41 -44.85
N GLU A 304 9.65 30.74 -45.18
CA GLU A 304 9.91 29.37 -44.73
C GLU A 304 10.00 29.30 -43.21
N MET A 305 10.77 30.18 -42.56
CA MET A 305 10.87 30.26 -41.10
C MET A 305 9.51 30.53 -40.42
N ILE A 306 8.66 31.36 -41.03
CA ILE A 306 7.30 31.59 -40.52
C ILE A 306 6.46 30.32 -40.63
N GLN A 307 6.55 29.57 -41.73
CA GLN A 307 5.80 28.31 -41.90
C GLN A 307 6.29 27.23 -40.93
N THR A 308 7.59 27.08 -40.73
CA THR A 308 8.15 26.11 -39.77
C THR A 308 7.72 26.45 -38.35
N SER A 309 7.89 27.71 -37.93
CA SER A 309 7.43 28.17 -36.60
C SER A 309 5.92 27.98 -36.41
N LYS A 310 5.11 28.24 -37.43
CA LYS A 310 3.67 27.98 -37.39
C LYS A 310 3.37 26.49 -37.21
N SER A 311 4.08 25.60 -37.91
CA SER A 311 3.91 24.15 -37.77
C SER A 311 4.28 23.67 -36.37
N GLU A 312 5.42 24.14 -35.83
CA GLU A 312 5.86 23.85 -34.46
C GLU A 312 4.81 24.29 -33.44
N ILE A 313 4.29 25.52 -33.54
CA ILE A 313 3.22 26.00 -32.66
C ILE A 313 1.99 25.10 -32.73
N THR A 314 1.61 24.61 -33.92
CA THR A 314 0.46 23.69 -34.03
C THR A 314 0.73 22.33 -33.41
N ASP A 315 1.94 21.80 -33.54
CA ASP A 315 2.32 20.52 -32.93
C ASP A 315 2.40 20.62 -31.41
N LEU A 316 2.96 21.71 -30.88
CA LEU A 316 2.98 21.99 -29.46
C LEU A 316 1.58 22.17 -28.86
N ARG A 317 0.66 22.78 -29.61
CA ARG A 317 -0.75 22.84 -29.19
C ARG A 317 -1.39 21.44 -29.15
N ARG A 318 -1.09 20.57 -30.11
CA ARG A 318 -1.57 19.18 -30.11
C ARG A 318 -0.99 18.38 -28.94
N THR A 319 0.30 18.56 -28.63
CA THR A 319 0.92 17.86 -27.48
C THR A 319 0.35 18.35 -26.15
N ILE A 320 0.12 19.66 -25.99
CA ILE A 320 -0.57 20.20 -24.80
C ILE A 320 -1.95 19.57 -24.64
N GLN A 321 -2.78 19.57 -25.69
CA GLN A 321 -4.11 18.97 -25.64
C GLN A 321 -4.06 17.47 -25.31
N GLY A 322 -3.10 16.73 -25.87
CA GLY A 322 -2.89 15.32 -25.55
C GLY A 322 -2.52 15.10 -24.08
N LEU A 323 -1.61 15.91 -23.53
CA LEU A 323 -1.22 15.86 -22.13
C LEU A 323 -2.35 16.28 -21.18
N GLU A 324 -3.17 17.26 -21.56
CA GLU A 324 -4.36 17.65 -20.80
C GLU A 324 -5.39 16.51 -20.74
N ILE A 325 -5.64 15.83 -21.85
CA ILE A 325 -6.55 14.67 -21.89
C ILE A 325 -5.99 13.53 -21.03
N GLU A 326 -4.69 13.24 -21.12
CA GLU A 326 -4.05 12.23 -20.28
C GLU A 326 -4.16 12.61 -18.79
N LEU A 327 -3.92 13.87 -18.44
CA LEU A 327 -4.10 14.36 -17.08
C LEU A 327 -5.55 14.16 -16.58
N GLN A 328 -6.55 14.50 -17.38
CA GLN A 328 -7.96 14.29 -17.02
C GLN A 328 -8.32 12.80 -16.89
N SER A 329 -7.75 11.95 -17.75
CA SER A 329 -7.89 10.49 -17.68
C SER A 329 -7.31 9.95 -16.37
N GLN A 330 -6.08 10.35 -16.02
CA GLN A 330 -5.42 9.94 -14.78
C GLN A 330 -6.15 10.44 -13.53
N LEU A 331 -6.67 11.67 -13.54
CA LEU A 331 -7.51 12.18 -12.44
C LEU A 331 -8.80 11.37 -12.29
N SER A 332 -9.44 10.99 -13.39
CA SER A 332 -10.63 10.15 -13.39
C SER A 332 -10.33 8.74 -12.85
N MET A 333 -9.20 8.15 -13.27
CA MET A 333 -8.73 6.86 -12.78
C MET A 333 -8.43 6.91 -11.27
N LYS A 334 -7.73 7.96 -10.81
CA LYS A 334 -7.46 8.19 -9.39
C LYS A 334 -8.75 8.26 -8.59
N ALA A 335 -9.72 9.09 -9.01
CA ALA A 335 -11.00 9.23 -8.33
C ALA A 335 -11.77 7.90 -8.27
N GLY A 336 -11.74 7.11 -9.35
CA GLY A 336 -12.32 5.77 -9.37
C GLY A 336 -11.66 4.83 -8.35
N LEU A 337 -10.32 4.81 -8.29
CA LEU A 337 -9.58 3.99 -7.33
C LEU A 337 -9.85 4.41 -5.88
N GLU A 338 -9.83 5.71 -5.58
CA GLU A 338 -10.16 6.25 -4.25
C GLU A 338 -11.60 5.87 -3.83
N SER A 339 -12.56 5.95 -4.76
CA SER A 339 -13.94 5.51 -4.50
C SER A 339 -14.02 4.01 -4.19
N THR A 340 -13.33 3.16 -4.96
CA THR A 340 -13.32 1.71 -4.69
C THR A 340 -12.62 1.38 -3.37
N LEU A 341 -11.56 2.11 -3.01
CA LEU A 341 -10.87 1.96 -1.74
C LEU A 341 -11.84 2.28 -0.59
N ALA A 342 -12.48 3.45 -0.64
CA ALA A 342 -13.46 3.87 0.37
C ALA A 342 -14.64 2.89 0.50
N GLU A 343 -15.15 2.37 -0.62
CA GLU A 343 -16.20 1.34 -0.61
C GLU A 343 -15.72 0.06 0.09
N THR A 344 -14.50 -0.41 -0.23
CA THR A 344 -13.96 -1.62 0.41
C THR A 344 -13.71 -1.42 1.90
N GLU A 345 -13.16 -0.27 2.31
CA GLU A 345 -12.96 0.08 3.72
C GLU A 345 -14.30 0.12 4.47
N CYS A 346 -15.32 0.78 3.90
CA CYS A 346 -16.67 0.83 4.47
C CYS A 346 -17.27 -0.58 4.63
N ARG A 347 -17.12 -1.43 3.61
CA ARG A 347 -17.59 -2.82 3.65
C ARG A 347 -16.90 -3.63 4.77
N TYR A 348 -15.58 -3.51 4.91
CA TYR A 348 -14.85 -4.21 5.97
C TYR A 348 -15.17 -3.64 7.35
N ALA A 349 -15.34 -2.33 7.49
CA ALA A 349 -15.77 -1.71 8.75
C ALA A 349 -17.16 -2.22 9.18
N ALA A 350 -18.10 -2.35 8.24
CA ALA A 350 -19.42 -2.92 8.51
C ALA A 350 -19.35 -4.40 8.93
N GLN A 351 -18.50 -5.20 8.27
CA GLN A 351 -18.26 -6.59 8.66
C GLN A 351 -17.65 -6.71 10.06
N LEU A 352 -16.67 -5.86 10.38
CA LEU A 352 -16.05 -5.82 11.70
C LEU A 352 -17.07 -5.43 12.77
N GLN A 353 -17.92 -4.44 12.50
CA GLN A 353 -19.00 -4.04 13.40
C GLN A 353 -20.01 -5.17 13.62
N GLN A 354 -20.35 -5.94 12.58
CA GLN A 354 -21.23 -7.10 12.70
C GLN A 354 -20.62 -8.19 13.59
N ILE A 355 -19.34 -8.51 13.39
CA ILE A 355 -18.62 -9.50 14.21
C ILE A 355 -18.53 -9.01 15.66
N GLN A 356 -18.20 -7.74 15.89
CA GLN A 356 -18.16 -7.15 17.22
C GLN A 356 -19.54 -7.23 17.91
N GLY A 357 -20.62 -6.97 17.19
CA GLY A 357 -21.99 -7.14 17.69
C GLY A 357 -22.30 -8.58 18.10
N LEU A 358 -21.86 -9.57 17.30
CA LEU A 358 -22.02 -10.98 17.64
C LEU A 358 -21.22 -11.34 18.91
N ILE A 359 -19.95 -10.90 18.99
CA ILE A 359 -19.11 -11.10 20.17
C ILE A 359 -19.80 -10.54 21.42
N SER A 360 -20.25 -9.29 21.38
CA SER A 360 -20.93 -8.66 22.52
C SER A 360 -22.23 -9.39 22.90
N SER A 361 -22.97 -9.94 21.94
CA SER A 361 -24.17 -10.74 22.24
C SER A 361 -23.84 -12.05 22.96
N ILE A 362 -22.77 -12.74 22.55
CA ILE A 362 -22.32 -13.99 23.18
C ILE A 362 -21.73 -13.70 24.56
N GLU A 363 -20.96 -12.62 24.71
CA GLU A 363 -20.45 -12.17 26.01
C GLU A 363 -21.58 -11.86 26.99
N ALA A 364 -22.65 -11.21 26.52
CA ALA A 364 -23.83 -10.94 27.33
C ALA A 364 -24.52 -12.25 27.78
N GLN A 365 -24.74 -13.19 26.85
CA GLN A 365 -25.30 -14.52 27.17
C GLN A 365 -24.43 -15.30 28.17
N LEU A 366 -23.11 -15.25 28.02
CA LEU A 366 -22.18 -15.88 28.98
C LEU A 366 -22.26 -15.23 30.36
N SER A 367 -22.42 -13.91 30.43
CA SER A 367 -22.57 -13.19 31.69
C SER A 367 -23.89 -13.53 32.39
N GLU A 368 -24.98 -13.65 31.63
CA GLU A 368 -26.30 -14.03 32.12
C GLU A 368 -26.27 -15.46 32.68
N LEU A 369 -25.75 -16.42 31.92
CA LEU A 369 -25.66 -17.82 32.36
C LEU A 369 -24.75 -18.00 33.59
N ARG A 370 -23.68 -17.19 33.72
CA ARG A 370 -22.87 -17.16 34.94
C ARG A 370 -23.67 -16.64 36.13
N SER A 371 -24.42 -15.55 35.96
CA SER A 371 -25.29 -15.01 37.02
C SER A 371 -26.37 -16.00 37.43
N GLU A 372 -27.00 -16.70 36.47
CA GLU A 372 -28.00 -17.74 36.75
C GLU A 372 -27.40 -18.92 37.51
N MET A 373 -26.22 -19.38 37.10
CA MET A 373 -25.49 -20.45 37.80
C MET A 373 -25.12 -20.07 39.23
N GLU A 374 -24.68 -18.83 39.45
CA GLU A 374 -24.40 -18.30 40.79
C GLU A 374 -25.66 -18.24 41.65
N ALA A 375 -26.78 -17.79 41.10
CA ALA A 375 -28.07 -17.77 41.79
C ALA A 375 -28.53 -19.18 42.16
N GLN A 376 -28.50 -20.13 41.22
CA GLN A 376 -28.82 -21.53 41.49
C GLN A 376 -27.93 -22.13 42.57
N ASN A 377 -26.62 -21.85 42.54
CA ASN A 377 -25.68 -22.32 43.57
C ASN A 377 -26.04 -21.78 44.96
N GLN A 378 -26.46 -20.52 45.06
CA GLN A 378 -26.96 -19.94 46.32
C GLN A 378 -28.24 -20.63 46.79
N GLU A 379 -29.21 -20.87 45.89
CA GLU A 379 -30.43 -21.62 46.21
C GLU A 379 -30.13 -23.05 46.68
N TYR A 380 -29.23 -23.76 46.01
CA TYR A 380 -28.79 -25.09 46.43
C TYR A 380 -28.15 -25.09 47.82
N LYS A 381 -27.32 -24.08 48.14
CA LYS A 381 -26.74 -23.93 49.48
C LYS A 381 -27.82 -23.70 50.54
N MET A 382 -28.79 -22.82 50.28
CA MET A 382 -29.90 -22.59 51.20
C MET A 382 -30.73 -23.87 51.42
N LEU A 383 -31.00 -24.63 50.36
CA LEU A 383 -31.73 -25.89 50.46
C LEU A 383 -30.95 -26.94 51.24
N LEU A 384 -29.63 -27.02 51.06
CA LEU A 384 -28.75 -27.89 51.83
C LEU A 384 -28.77 -27.52 53.31
N ASP A 385 -28.71 -26.24 53.65
CA ASP A 385 -28.79 -25.75 55.04
C ASP A 385 -30.14 -26.14 55.68
N ILE A 386 -31.25 -25.97 54.97
CA ILE A 386 -32.57 -26.41 55.45
C ILE A 386 -32.60 -27.93 55.64
N LYS A 387 -32.08 -28.70 54.68
CA LYS A 387 -32.04 -30.16 54.73
C LYS A 387 -31.20 -30.63 55.92
N THR A 388 -30.03 -30.04 56.17
CA THR A 388 -29.20 -30.40 57.34
C THR A 388 -29.90 -30.05 58.66
N ARG A 389 -30.64 -28.93 58.73
CA ARG A 389 -31.45 -28.58 59.90
C ARG A 389 -32.59 -29.58 60.14
N LEU A 390 -33.32 -29.96 59.09
CA LEU A 390 -34.38 -30.97 59.19
C LEU A 390 -33.82 -32.34 59.61
N GLU A 391 -32.64 -32.72 59.12
CA GLU A 391 -31.96 -33.95 59.55
C GLU A 391 -31.60 -33.91 61.04
N GLN A 392 -31.16 -32.76 61.56
CA GLN A 392 -30.94 -32.57 62.99
C GLN A 392 -32.24 -32.70 63.78
N GLU A 393 -33.33 -32.07 63.33
CA GLU A 393 -34.65 -32.17 63.96
C GLU A 393 -35.13 -33.64 63.97
N ILE A 394 -35.03 -34.37 62.85
CA ILE A 394 -35.35 -35.81 62.77
C ILE A 394 -34.49 -36.63 63.73
N ALA A 395 -33.19 -36.35 63.84
CA ALA A 395 -32.31 -37.04 64.77
C ALA A 395 -32.73 -36.78 66.23
N THR A 396 -33.12 -35.54 66.57
CA THR A 396 -33.66 -35.24 67.90
C THR A 396 -35.00 -35.95 68.15
N TYR A 397 -35.89 -36.00 67.16
CA TYR A 397 -37.16 -36.73 67.27
C TYR A 397 -36.92 -38.24 67.46
N ARG A 398 -35.99 -38.85 66.72
CA ARG A 398 -35.60 -40.25 66.91
C ARG A 398 -35.05 -40.50 68.32
N SER A 399 -34.17 -39.63 68.81
CA SER A 399 -33.61 -39.73 70.17
C SER A 399 -34.68 -39.56 71.26
N LEU A 400 -35.69 -38.72 71.05
CA LEU A 400 -36.82 -38.58 71.96
C LEU A 400 -37.69 -39.84 71.98
N LEU A 401 -37.95 -40.46 70.82
CA LEU A 401 -38.67 -41.73 70.73
C LEU A 401 -37.87 -42.87 71.42
N GLU A 402 -36.58 -43.00 71.12
CA GLU A 402 -35.69 -43.98 71.79
C GLU A 402 -35.54 -43.69 73.30
N GLY A 403 -35.54 -42.42 73.70
CA GLY A 403 -35.52 -41.99 75.10
C GLY A 403 -36.85 -42.18 75.83
N GLN A 404 -37.97 -42.28 75.10
CA GLN A 404 -39.28 -42.65 75.62
C GLN A 404 -39.39 -44.18 75.77
N ASP A 405 -38.80 -44.95 74.85
CA ASP A 405 -38.64 -46.40 74.98
C ASP A 405 -37.70 -46.78 76.15
N ALA A 406 -36.66 -45.98 76.42
CA ALA A 406 -35.82 -46.11 77.61
C ALA A 406 -36.47 -45.58 78.91
N ARG A 407 -37.57 -44.81 78.83
CA ARG A 407 -38.33 -44.32 80.00
C ARG A 407 -39.57 -45.16 80.33
N GLN A 408 -40.04 -46.01 79.41
CA GLN A 408 -41.02 -47.06 79.73
C GLN A 408 -40.38 -48.27 80.43
N GLY A 409 -39.05 -48.34 80.48
CA GLY A 409 -38.29 -49.30 81.29
C GLY A 409 -37.15 -48.62 82.03
N LEU A 410 -37.37 -48.26 83.30
CA LEU A 410 -36.44 -47.73 84.31
C LEU A 410 -36.61 -46.24 84.63
N GLY A 411 -37.37 -46.01 85.70
CA GLY A 411 -37.34 -44.75 86.45
C GLY A 411 -36.06 -44.58 87.28
N CYS A 412 -35.68 -43.31 87.41
CA CYS A 412 -34.85 -42.71 88.46
C CYS A 412 -33.35 -43.09 88.54
N ARG A 413 -32.45 -42.13 88.26
CA ARG A 413 -31.77 -41.28 89.29
C ARG A 413 -30.62 -40.44 88.72
N GLY A 414 -30.53 -39.19 89.20
CA GLY A 414 -29.32 -38.37 89.32
C GLY A 414 -28.82 -37.75 88.02
N GLY A 415 -28.44 -36.47 87.92
CA GLY A 415 -27.99 -35.53 88.93
C GLY A 415 -26.78 -34.79 88.36
N VAL A 416 -26.97 -33.51 88.04
CA VAL A 416 -25.99 -32.41 88.01
C VAL A 416 -24.67 -32.63 87.24
N ARG A 417 -24.45 -31.83 86.18
CA ARG A 417 -23.27 -30.92 86.13
C ARG A 417 -23.41 -29.87 85.03
N ALA A 418 -23.45 -28.61 85.44
CA ALA A 418 -23.08 -27.48 84.60
C ALA A 418 -21.58 -27.56 84.26
N SER A 419 -21.23 -27.32 83.00
CA SER A 419 -19.88 -26.90 82.63
C SER A 419 -19.98 -25.77 81.62
N LEU A 420 -19.79 -24.56 82.12
CA LEU A 420 -19.25 -23.43 81.37
C LEU A 420 -17.84 -23.80 80.89
N GLY A 421 -17.51 -23.36 79.69
CA GLY A 421 -16.18 -23.46 79.07
C GLY A 421 -16.39 -23.46 77.56
N GLY A 422 -16.07 -22.43 76.81
CA GLY A 422 -15.02 -21.43 76.96
C GLY A 422 -14.55 -21.21 75.52
N GLY A 423 -14.56 -19.97 75.06
CA GLY A 423 -14.33 -19.63 73.65
C GLY A 423 -13.02 -20.19 73.12
N GLY A 424 -13.12 -21.07 72.11
CA GLY A 424 -12.00 -21.42 71.26
C GLY A 424 -11.92 -20.39 70.14
N GLY A 425 -10.95 -19.48 70.23
CA GLY A 425 -10.57 -18.60 69.12
C GLY A 425 -10.21 -19.46 67.91
N GLY A 426 -11.08 -19.47 66.91
CA GLY A 426 -10.83 -20.14 65.64
C GLY A 426 -9.66 -19.48 64.93
N LYS A 427 -8.58 -20.25 64.75
CA LYS A 427 -7.47 -19.85 63.89
C LYS A 427 -7.99 -19.81 62.46
N VAL A 428 -8.21 -18.60 61.92
CA VAL A 428 -8.72 -18.40 60.56
C VAL A 428 -7.58 -18.68 59.58
N ARG A 429 -7.71 -19.78 58.83
CA ARG A 429 -6.80 -20.12 57.73
C ARG A 429 -7.40 -19.60 56.44
N ILE A 430 -6.76 -18.60 55.84
CA ILE A 430 -7.13 -18.10 54.51
C ILE A 430 -6.21 -18.80 53.50
N ASN A 431 -6.81 -19.64 52.65
CA ASN A 431 -6.14 -20.18 51.47
C ASN A 431 -6.42 -19.22 50.31
N VAL A 432 -5.36 -18.64 49.75
CA VAL A 432 -5.45 -17.85 48.52
C VAL A 432 -4.93 -18.73 47.39
N GLU A 433 -5.82 -19.06 46.45
CA GLU A 433 -5.54 -19.86 45.27
C GLU A 433 -5.63 -18.96 44.02
N GLU A 434 -4.56 -18.96 43.23
CA GLU A 434 -4.51 -18.22 41.96
C GLU A 434 -4.66 -19.23 40.81
N SER A 435 -5.73 -19.06 40.03
CA SER A 435 -6.11 -19.97 38.94
C SER A 435 -6.09 -19.23 37.61
N VAL A 436 -5.42 -19.79 36.61
CA VAL A 436 -5.49 -19.37 35.19
C VAL A 436 -5.94 -20.58 34.38
N ASP A 437 -6.97 -20.41 33.54
CA ASP A 437 -7.58 -21.47 32.72
C ASP A 437 -7.96 -22.76 33.49
N GLY A 438 -8.48 -22.60 34.72
CA GLY A 438 -9.01 -23.71 35.50
C GLY A 438 -7.97 -24.66 36.09
N LYS A 439 -6.67 -24.34 36.01
CA LYS A 439 -5.60 -25.03 36.75
C LYS A 439 -5.01 -24.11 37.82
N VAL A 440 -4.92 -24.63 39.05
CA VAL A 440 -4.33 -23.93 40.20
C VAL A 440 -2.81 -23.90 40.01
N VAL A 441 -2.24 -22.70 39.83
CA VAL A 441 -0.81 -22.51 39.50
C VAL A 441 0.01 -22.20 40.76
N SER A 442 -0.63 -21.72 41.83
CA SER A 442 0.02 -21.40 43.11
C SER A 442 -0.96 -21.48 44.27
N SER A 443 -0.55 -22.13 45.38
CA SER A 443 -1.31 -22.18 46.64
C SER A 443 -0.43 -21.71 47.78
N ARG A 444 -0.83 -20.61 48.43
CA ARG A 444 -0.11 -20.05 49.59
C ARG A 444 -1.03 -19.98 50.81
N LYS A 445 -0.59 -20.63 51.89
CA LYS A 445 -1.30 -20.63 53.18
C LYS A 445 -0.76 -19.51 54.07
N ARG A 446 -1.64 -18.63 54.55
CA ARG A 446 -1.31 -17.69 55.63
C ARG A 446 -2.18 -18.01 56.85
N GLU A 447 -1.53 -18.21 57.99
CA GLU A 447 -2.18 -18.22 59.30
C GLU A 447 -2.10 -16.79 59.88
N ILE A 448 -3.22 -16.29 60.40
CA ILE A 448 -3.26 -15.09 61.26
C ILE A 448 -3.44 -15.55 62.70
#